data_AF-A0A8T0JI37-F1
#
_entry.id   AF-A0A8T0JI37-F1
#
_cell.length_a   1.000
_cell.length_b   1.000
_cell.length_c   1.000
_cell.angle_alpha   90.00
_cell.angle_beta   90.00
_cell.angle_gamma   90.00
#
_symmetry.space_group_name_H-M   'P 1'
#
loop_
_entity.id
_entity.type
_entity.pdbx_description
1 polymer ?
#
loop_
_entity_poly.entity_id
_entity_poly.type
_entity_poly.pdbx_seq_one_letter_code
_entity_poly.pdbx_strand_id
1 'polypeptide(L)'
;MYTFSFLDCVRAEPVIYKKLEASSDDIALLRAYVGDRPTWRNPKHPWRVEPRFKLTGVPTLIRWDNDTVKGRLEDHEAHLENKIETLVEK
;
A
#
# COMPACT_ATOMS: atom_id res chain seq x y z
N MET A 1 -19.86 9.20 10.48
CA MET A 1 -19.18 8.58 9.32
C MET A 1 -17.68 8.65 9.61
N TYR A 2 -17.14 7.65 10.32
CA TYR A 2 -15.75 7.67 10.76
C TYR A 2 -14.87 7.01 9.69
N THR A 3 -14.36 7.79 8.74
CA THR A 3 -13.24 7.36 7.90
C THR A 3 -11.98 7.42 8.77
N PHE A 4 -11.75 6.40 9.58
CA PHE A 4 -10.49 6.23 10.31
C PHE A 4 -9.42 5.74 9.31
N SER A 5 -9.10 6.60 8.34
CA SER A 5 -7.94 6.40 7.47
C SER A 5 -6.73 6.77 8.29
N PHE A 6 -5.83 5.81 8.53
CA PHE A 6 -4.55 6.06 9.21
C PHE A 6 -3.91 7.33 8.61
N LEU A 7 -3.39 8.22 9.48
CA LEU A 7 -2.88 9.53 9.05
C LEU A 7 -1.83 9.40 7.92
N ASP A 8 -1.03 8.33 7.98
CA ASP A 8 -0.04 7.99 6.97
C ASP A 8 -0.65 7.54 5.63
N CYS A 9 -1.81 6.86 5.65
CA CYS A 9 -2.55 6.53 4.43
C CYS A 9 -3.06 7.79 3.72
N VAL A 10 -3.57 8.77 4.48
CA VAL A 10 -4.08 10.03 3.90
C VAL A 10 -2.97 10.85 3.25
N ARG A 11 -1.74 10.75 3.75
CA ARG A 11 -0.57 11.42 3.18
C ARG A 11 -0.01 10.71 1.95
N ALA A 12 0.04 9.37 1.99
CA ALA A 12 0.56 8.57 0.88
C ALA A 12 -0.39 8.57 -0.32
N GLU A 13 -1.70 8.56 -0.09
CA GLU A 13 -2.72 8.49 -1.15
C GLU A 13 -2.56 9.54 -2.27
N PRO A 14 -2.52 10.86 -2.01
CA PRO A 14 -2.35 11.86 -3.06
C PRO A 14 -1.02 11.76 -3.80
N VAL A 15 0.04 11.30 -3.11
CA VAL A 15 1.36 11.10 -3.71
C VAL A 15 1.32 9.95 -4.71
N ILE A 16 0.71 8.81 -4.32
CA ILE A 16 0.55 7.63 -5.18
C ILE A 16 -0.28 8.01 -6.42
N TYR A 17 -1.42 8.66 -6.24
CA TYR A 17 -2.27 9.09 -7.36
C TYR A 17 -1.53 10.00 -8.34
N LYS A 18 -0.83 11.02 -7.83
CA LYS A 18 -0.06 11.94 -8.69
C LYS A 18 1.03 11.23 -9.50
N LYS A 19 1.70 10.24 -8.90
CA LYS A 19 2.75 9.46 -9.59
C LYS A 19 2.16 8.47 -10.60
N LEU A 20 1.02 7.86 -10.30
CA LEU A 20 0.32 6.99 -11.24
C LEU A 20 -0.23 7.77 -12.43
N GLU A 21 -0.80 8.95 -12.21
CA GLU A 21 -1.25 9.85 -13.30
C GLU A 21 -0.08 10.36 -14.16
N ALA A 22 1.09 10.56 -13.55
CA ALA A 22 2.30 10.95 -14.29
C ALA A 22 2.92 9.77 -15.07
N SER A 23 2.66 8.53 -14.64
CA SER A 23 3.10 7.34 -15.35
C SER A 23 2.20 7.07 -16.55
N SER A 24 2.80 6.76 -17.70
CA SER A 24 2.06 6.39 -18.91
C SER A 24 1.72 4.89 -18.99
N ASP A 25 2.09 4.11 -17.97
CA ASP A 25 1.78 2.68 -17.89
C ASP A 25 0.31 2.48 -17.40
N ASP A 26 -0.38 1.48 -17.94
CA ASP A 26 -1.73 1.07 -17.52
C ASP A 26 -1.65 0.36 -16.15
N ILE A 27 -1.68 1.15 -15.08
CA ILE A 27 -1.52 0.67 -13.70
C ILE A 27 -2.86 0.72 -12.98
N ALA A 28 -3.38 -0.45 -12.63
CA ALA A 28 -4.56 -0.58 -11.78
C ALA A 28 -4.19 -0.40 -10.29
N LEU A 29 -4.71 0.65 -9.66
CA LEU A 29 -4.56 0.84 -8.21
C LEU A 29 -5.68 0.12 -7.45
N LEU A 30 -5.31 -0.86 -6.62
CA LEU A 30 -6.25 -1.57 -5.75
C LEU A 30 -6.14 -1.10 -4.30
N ARG A 31 -7.21 -0.50 -3.78
CA ARG A 31 -7.30 -0.07 -2.39
C ARG A 31 -7.93 -1.15 -1.52
N ALA A 32 -7.11 -1.80 -0.70
CA ALA A 32 -7.58 -2.76 0.30
C ALA A 32 -7.75 -2.08 1.66
N TYR A 33 -8.92 -2.23 2.27
CA TYR A 33 -9.17 -1.77 3.64
C TYR A 33 -8.88 -2.90 4.63
N VAL A 34 -8.06 -2.60 5.65
CA VAL A 34 -7.70 -3.55 6.72
C VAL A 34 -8.70 -3.54 7.89
N GLY A 35 -9.75 -2.71 7.80
CA GLY A 35 -10.67 -2.46 8.90
C GLY A 35 -10.14 -1.42 9.89
N ASP A 36 -10.65 -1.48 11.12
CA ASP A 36 -10.32 -0.59 12.22
C ASP A 36 -9.02 -1.01 12.95
N ARG A 37 -8.44 -0.07 13.70
CA ARG A 37 -7.17 -0.26 14.42
C ARG A 37 -7.13 -1.51 15.32
N PRO A 38 -8.18 -1.85 16.12
CA PRO A 38 -8.14 -3.06 16.93
C PRO A 38 -8.25 -4.34 16.08
N THR A 39 -8.99 -4.32 14.97
CA THR A 39 -9.03 -5.45 14.02
C THR A 39 -7.66 -5.68 13.38
N TRP A 40 -7.00 -4.62 12.91
CA TRP A 40 -5.63 -4.72 12.34
C TRP A 40 -4.57 -5.21 13.35
N ARG A 41 -4.70 -4.79 14.62
CA ARG A 41 -3.80 -5.24 15.70
C ARG A 41 -3.95 -6.72 16.03
N ASN A 42 -5.01 -7.38 15.56
CA ASN A 42 -5.19 -8.82 15.76
C ASN A 42 -4.11 -9.61 15.00
N PRO A 43 -3.30 -10.45 15.67
CA PRO A 43 -2.29 -11.27 14.99
C PRO A 43 -2.90 -12.29 14.02
N LYS A 44 -4.17 -12.66 14.19
CA LYS A 44 -4.91 -13.56 13.29
C LYS A 44 -5.53 -12.84 12.10
N HIS A 45 -5.20 -11.57 11.87
CA HIS A 45 -5.75 -10.81 10.75
C HIS A 45 -5.39 -11.48 9.41
N PRO A 46 -6.35 -11.67 8.47
CA PRO A 46 -6.09 -12.32 7.18
C PRO A 46 -4.85 -11.76 6.46
N TRP A 47 -4.72 -10.44 6.37
CA TRP A 47 -3.54 -9.77 5.79
C TRP A 47 -2.19 -10.07 6.47
N ARG A 48 -2.17 -10.41 7.77
CA ARG A 48 -0.94 -10.78 8.51
C ARG A 48 -0.62 -12.26 8.33
N VAL A 49 -1.65 -13.10 8.26
CA VAL A 49 -1.52 -14.56 8.17
C VAL A 49 -1.28 -15.02 6.73
N GLU A 50 -1.85 -14.33 5.75
CA GLU A 50 -1.74 -14.66 4.33
C GLU A 50 -0.27 -14.65 3.87
N PRO A 51 0.30 -15.79 3.43
CA PRO A 51 1.71 -15.90 3.05
C PRO A 51 2.11 -14.98 1.91
N ARG A 52 1.17 -14.67 1.00
CA ARG A 52 1.41 -13.81 -0.17
C ARG A 52 1.68 -12.36 0.25
N PHE A 53 1.02 -11.91 1.32
CA PHE A 53 1.10 -10.53 1.78
C PHE A 53 2.01 -10.39 3.01
N LYS A 54 1.78 -11.18 4.07
CA LYS A 54 2.46 -11.11 5.38
C LYS A 54 2.70 -9.68 5.83
N LEU A 55 1.65 -8.86 5.78
CA LEU A 55 1.77 -7.44 6.06
C LEU A 55 2.17 -7.24 7.53
N THR A 56 3.24 -6.48 7.76
CA THR A 56 3.69 -6.19 9.14
C THR A 56 3.14 -4.86 9.65
N GLY A 57 2.96 -3.89 8.75
CA GLY A 57 2.45 -2.55 9.02
C GLY A 57 1.47 -2.03 7.96
N VAL A 58 0.86 -0.88 8.26
CA VAL A 58 0.04 -0.08 7.33
C VAL A 58 0.47 1.39 7.45
N PRO A 59 0.52 2.17 6.36
CA PRO A 59 0.25 1.82 4.97
C PRO A 59 1.31 0.88 4.38
N THR A 60 0.87 -0.07 3.54
CA THR A 60 1.78 -0.91 2.72
C THR A 60 1.37 -0.80 1.26
N LEU A 61 2.32 -0.46 0.40
CA LEU A 61 2.14 -0.41 -1.05
C LEU A 61 2.86 -1.61 -1.68
N ILE A 62 2.16 -2.35 -2.54
CA ILE A 62 2.72 -3.53 -3.22
C ILE A 62 2.58 -3.31 -4.71
N ARG A 63 3.68 -3.42 -5.45
CA ARG A 63 3.63 -3.52 -6.91
C ARG A 63 3.50 -4.96 -7.31
N TRP A 64 2.42 -5.24 -8.02
CA TRP A 64 2.09 -6.54 -8.55
C TRP A 64 2.26 -6.51 -10.08
N ASP A 65 2.97 -7.49 -10.64
CA ASP A 65 3.14 -7.66 -12.09
C ASP A 65 3.08 -9.15 -12.44
N ASN A 66 2.18 -9.55 -13.34
CA ASN A 66 2.02 -10.93 -13.84
C ASN A 66 2.07 -12.01 -12.75
N ASP A 67 1.19 -11.90 -11.74
CA ASP A 67 1.09 -12.81 -10.59
C ASP A 67 2.31 -12.84 -9.64
N THR A 68 3.27 -11.91 -9.83
CA THR A 68 4.48 -11.78 -9.02
C THR A 68 4.54 -10.42 -8.34
N VAL A 69 4.85 -10.41 -7.03
CA VAL A 69 5.14 -9.18 -6.30
C VAL A 69 6.53 -8.68 -6.71
N LYS A 70 6.60 -7.58 -7.47
CA LYS A 70 7.87 -6.98 -7.93
C LYS A 70 8.54 -6.15 -6.85
N GLY A 71 7.76 -5.55 -5.96
CA GLY A 71 8.27 -4.73 -4.88
C GLY A 71 7.20 -4.46 -3.83
N ARG A 72 7.66 -4.14 -2.62
CA ARG A 72 6.81 -3.74 -1.50
C ARG A 72 7.44 -2.58 -0.75
N LEU A 73 6.62 -1.63 -0.32
CA LEU A 73 6.97 -0.53 0.55
C LEU A 73 6.06 -0.61 1.78
N GLU A 74 6.64 -0.87 2.94
CA GLU A 74 5.90 -0.97 4.19
C GLU A 74 6.15 0.29 5.05
N ASP A 75 5.15 0.68 5.84
CA ASP A 75 5.29 1.62 6.96
C ASP A 75 5.75 3.04 6.56
N HIS A 76 6.79 3.58 7.22
CA HIS A 76 7.37 4.90 6.97
C HIS A 76 8.03 5.06 5.59
N GLU A 77 8.02 4.04 4.73
CA GLU A 77 8.62 4.14 3.40
C GLU A 77 7.57 4.45 2.32
N ALA A 78 6.30 4.19 2.62
CA ALA A 78 5.18 4.41 1.70
C ALA A 78 4.82 5.88 1.46
N HIS A 79 5.48 6.82 2.15
CA HIS A 79 5.34 8.26 1.90
C HIS A 79 6.54 8.87 1.16
N LEU A 80 7.57 8.08 0.86
CA LEU A 80 8.76 8.58 0.18
C LEU A 80 8.55 8.54 -1.33
N GLU A 81 8.38 9.71 -1.94
CA GLU A 81 8.17 9.88 -3.38
C GLU A 81 9.19 9.11 -4.22
N ASN A 82 10.48 9.21 -3.87
CA ASN A 82 11.57 8.53 -4.59
C ASN A 82 11.43 7.01 -4.57
N LYS A 83 10.90 6.44 -3.47
CA LYS A 83 10.68 4.99 -3.37
C LYS A 83 9.46 4.55 -4.14
N ILE A 84 8.39 5.35 -4.13
CA ILE A 84 7.20 5.10 -4.96
C ILE A 84 7.57 5.16 -6.44
N GLU A 85 8.38 6.14 -6.84
CA GLU A 85 8.89 6.28 -8.19
C GLU A 85 9.73 5.07 -8.61
N THR A 86 10.70 4.66 -7.77
CA THR A 86 11.48 3.42 -8.00
C THR A 86 10.58 2.17 -8.04
N LEU A 87 9.49 2.17 -7.25
CA LEU A 87 8.55 1.06 -7.26
C LEU A 87 7.74 1.06 -8.55
N VAL A 88 7.33 2.20 -9.09
CA VAL A 88 6.47 2.32 -10.27
C VAL A 88 7.25 2.26 -11.58
N GLU A 89 8.45 2.84 -11.63
CA GLU A 89 9.35 2.78 -12.78
C GLU A 89 9.85 1.35 -13.01
N LYS A 90 9.98 0.97 -14.29
CA LYS A 90 10.43 -0.36 -14.73
C LYS A 90 11.93 -0.55 -14.58
#